data_AF-A0A6L7U5P6-F1
#
_entry.id   AF-A0A6L7U5P6-F1
#
_cell.length_a   1.000
_cell.length_b   1.000
_cell.length_c   1.000
_cell.angle_alpha   90.00
_cell.angle_beta   90.00
_cell.angle_gamma   90.00
#
_symmetry.space_group_name_H-M   'P 1'
#
loop_
_entity.id
_entity.type
_entity.pdbx_description
1 polymer ?
#
loop_
_entity_poly.entity_id
_entity_poly.type
_entity_poly.pdbx_seq_one_letter_code
_entity_poly.pdbx_strand_id
1 'polypeptide(L)'
;MEAYCLGAGVAVDEWRSEIGGGLDFKRPVFLALMERIEEWAITHRDRLTRFGFDWFEHFAKQHGSTLTVVNQASLSPRAELVEDLMAIVDTFSGRLSGLRACHKQIQEDTTNG
;
A
#
# COMPACT_ATOMS: atom_id res chain seq x y z
N MET A 1 -1.75 -9.54 17.78
CA MET A 1 -1.59 -8.11 18.08
C MET A 1 -1.98 -7.78 19.52
N GLU A 2 -3.22 -8.01 19.95
CA GLU A 2 -3.68 -7.74 21.33
C GLU A 2 -2.79 -8.38 22.42
N ALA A 3 -2.50 -9.69 22.31
CA ALA A 3 -1.62 -10.39 23.24
C ALA A 3 -0.20 -9.79 23.31
N TYR A 4 0.29 -9.23 22.19
CA TYR A 4 1.57 -8.54 22.17
C TYR A 4 1.48 -7.20 22.92
N CYS A 5 0.45 -6.38 22.65
CA CYS A 5 0.29 -5.10 23.33
C CYS A 5 0.13 -5.29 24.85
N LEU A 6 -0.66 -6.28 25.26
CA LEU A 6 -0.82 -6.66 26.68
C LEU A 6 0.51 -7.11 27.30
N GLY A 7 1.28 -7.97 26.62
CA GLY A 7 2.57 -8.44 27.11
C GLY A 7 3.66 -7.37 27.13
N ALA A 8 3.59 -6.39 26.23
CA ALA A 8 4.54 -5.28 26.12
C ALA A 8 4.17 -4.09 27.02
N GLY A 9 3.03 -4.11 27.71
CA GLY A 9 2.54 -2.99 28.52
C GLY A 9 2.17 -1.75 27.68
N VAL A 10 1.85 -1.94 26.40
CA VAL A 10 1.46 -0.86 25.48
C VAL A 10 -0.04 -0.63 25.61
N ALA A 11 -0.42 0.55 26.09
CA ALA A 11 -1.81 1.00 26.07
C ALA A 11 -2.21 1.30 24.62
N VAL A 12 -3.33 0.72 24.17
CA VAL A 12 -3.86 0.94 22.83
C VAL A 12 -5.14 1.76 22.94
N ASP A 13 -5.15 2.95 22.35
CA ASP A 13 -6.30 3.85 22.38
C ASP A 13 -7.42 3.41 21.42
N GLU A 14 -7.03 2.92 20.22
CA GLU A 14 -7.98 2.57 19.17
C GLU A 14 -7.52 1.34 18.36
N TRP A 15 -8.46 0.46 18.05
CA TRP A 15 -8.25 -0.66 17.13
C TRP A 15 -8.92 -0.36 15.80
N ARG A 16 -8.14 -0.34 14.72
CA ARG A 16 -8.68 -0.17 13.36
C ARG A 16 -8.39 -1.39 12.49
N SER A 17 -9.36 -1.74 11.65
CA SER A 17 -9.23 -2.77 10.62
C SER A 17 -9.97 -2.31 9.37
N GLU A 18 -9.50 -2.74 8.21
CA GLU A 18 -10.16 -2.46 6.93
C GLU A 18 -9.96 -3.62 5.97
N ILE A 19 -10.83 -3.69 4.96
CA ILE A 19 -10.73 -4.61 3.85
C ILE A 19 -10.20 -3.84 2.65
N GLY A 20 -9.13 -4.35 2.04
CA GLY A 20 -8.55 -3.80 0.82
C GLY A 20 -7.13 -4.29 0.60
N GLY A 21 -6.70 -4.29 -0.66
CA GLY A 21 -5.36 -4.77 -1.05
C GLY A 21 -4.25 -3.81 -0.64
N GLY A 22 -3.05 -4.34 -0.46
CA GLY A 22 -1.87 -3.53 -0.12
C GLY A 22 -1.45 -2.53 -1.22
N LEU A 23 -1.99 -2.65 -2.42
CA LEU A 23 -1.81 -1.71 -3.53
C LEU A 23 -2.78 -0.52 -3.51
N ASP A 24 -3.83 -0.57 -2.69
CA ASP A 24 -4.84 0.49 -2.62
C ASP A 24 -4.47 1.51 -1.52
N PHE A 25 -4.05 2.70 -1.95
CA PHE A 25 -3.75 3.84 -1.06
C PHE A 25 -4.95 4.75 -0.82
N LYS A 26 -6.13 4.39 -1.32
CA LYS A 26 -7.39 5.11 -1.08
C LYS A 26 -8.25 4.42 -0.03
N ARG A 27 -7.75 3.37 0.62
CA ARG A 27 -8.47 2.68 1.67
C ARG A 27 -8.77 3.66 2.84
N PRO A 28 -10.00 3.68 3.38
CA PRO A 28 -10.42 4.73 4.31
C PRO A 28 -9.61 4.80 5.60
N VAL A 29 -9.24 3.65 6.19
CA VAL A 29 -8.42 3.64 7.41
C VAL A 29 -7.01 4.07 7.06
N PHE A 30 -6.42 3.58 5.97
CA PHE A 30 -5.11 4.02 5.51
C PHE A 30 -5.02 5.55 5.34
N LEU A 31 -6.01 6.18 4.69
CA LEU A 31 -6.03 7.64 4.53
C LEU A 31 -6.17 8.37 5.86
N ALA A 32 -7.11 7.95 6.71
CA ALA A 32 -7.32 8.54 8.04
C ALA A 32 -6.08 8.42 8.93
N LEU A 33 -5.32 7.33 8.76
CA LEU A 33 -4.01 7.16 9.38
C LEU A 33 -3.06 8.25 8.86
N MET A 34 -2.82 8.33 7.55
CA MET A 34 -1.88 9.29 6.96
C MET A 34 -2.20 10.76 7.31
N GLU A 35 -3.48 11.12 7.47
CA GLU A 35 -3.91 12.47 7.82
C GLU A 35 -3.62 12.86 9.27
N ARG A 36 -3.74 11.92 10.21
CA ARG A 36 -3.60 12.20 11.65
C ARG A 36 -2.18 12.03 12.18
N ILE A 37 -1.31 11.36 11.39
CA ILE A 37 0.09 11.10 11.72
C ILE A 37 0.24 10.55 13.16
N GLU A 38 -0.52 9.50 13.45
CA GLU A 38 -0.59 8.90 14.78
C GLU A 38 0.53 7.89 14.99
N GLU A 39 0.91 7.64 16.24
CA GLU A 39 1.70 6.45 16.56
C GLU A 39 0.84 5.21 16.35
N TRP A 40 1.36 4.25 15.60
CA TRP A 40 0.61 3.05 15.25
C TRP A 40 1.49 1.82 15.17
N ALA A 41 0.84 0.68 15.35
CA ALA A 41 1.50 -0.61 15.29
C ALA A 41 0.74 -1.56 14.36
N ILE A 42 1.49 -2.24 13.51
CA ILE A 42 0.98 -3.20 12.53
C ILE A 42 1.64 -4.55 12.72
N THR A 43 0.97 -5.63 12.32
CA THR A 43 1.51 -7.00 12.45
C THR A 43 2.51 -7.38 11.36
N HIS A 44 2.44 -6.72 10.20
CA HIS A 44 3.36 -6.97 9.09
C HIS A 44 3.37 -5.75 8.16
N ARG A 45 4.49 -5.50 7.48
CA ARG A 45 4.65 -4.38 6.53
C ARG A 45 3.55 -4.37 5.46
N ASP A 46 3.26 -5.53 4.90
CA ASP A 46 2.21 -5.76 3.89
C ASP A 46 0.79 -5.39 4.34
N ARG A 47 0.53 -5.24 5.65
CA ARG A 47 -0.78 -4.78 6.15
C ARG A 47 -0.96 -3.28 5.97
N LEU A 48 0.13 -2.52 5.94
CA LEU A 48 0.10 -1.10 5.64
C LEU A 48 0.13 -0.86 4.13
N THR A 49 1.07 -1.48 3.41
CA THR A 49 1.24 -1.30 1.96
C THR A 49 2.01 -2.47 1.35
N ARG A 50 1.75 -2.79 0.08
CA ARG A 50 2.54 -3.77 -0.69
C ARG A 50 3.92 -3.24 -1.05
N PHE A 51 4.04 -1.93 -1.33
CA PHE A 51 5.30 -1.29 -1.74
C PHE A 51 5.50 0.06 -1.06
N GLY A 52 6.75 0.51 -0.97
CA GLY A 52 7.07 1.82 -0.44
C GLY A 52 6.92 1.96 1.08
N PHE A 53 6.90 0.84 1.82
CA PHE A 53 6.83 0.85 3.29
C PHE A 53 7.86 1.80 3.91
N ASP A 54 9.11 1.75 3.43
CA ASP A 54 10.20 2.57 3.96
C ASP A 54 9.95 4.08 3.79
N TRP A 55 9.18 4.48 2.76
CA TRP A 55 8.75 5.87 2.59
C TRP A 55 7.76 6.28 3.67
N PHE A 56 6.78 5.43 3.98
CA PHE A 56 5.80 5.70 5.06
C PHE A 56 6.46 5.69 6.44
N GLU A 57 7.43 4.81 6.67
CA GLU A 57 8.22 4.81 7.90
C GLU A 57 9.03 6.10 8.05
N HIS A 58 9.67 6.56 6.97
CA HIS A 58 10.36 7.84 6.96
C HIS A 58 9.40 9.01 7.19
N PHE A 59 8.25 9.02 6.52
CA PHE A 59 7.22 10.04 6.66
C PHE A 59 6.74 10.14 8.11
N ALA A 60 6.36 9.02 8.73
CA ALA A 60 5.96 9.01 10.15
C ALA A 60 7.05 9.62 11.05
N LYS A 61 8.31 9.21 10.88
CA LYS A 61 9.46 9.72 11.64
C LYS A 61 9.64 11.23 11.47
N GLN A 62 9.51 11.76 10.26
CA GLN A 62 9.64 13.21 10.00
C GLN A 62 8.56 14.03 10.71
N HIS A 63 7.41 13.43 10.98
CA HIS A 63 6.29 14.08 11.63
C HIS A 63 6.16 13.72 13.13
N GLY A 64 7.21 13.13 13.72
CA GLY A 64 7.24 12.81 15.15
C GLY A 64 6.39 11.61 15.55
N SER A 65 5.95 10.80 14.58
CA SER A 65 5.24 9.54 14.81
C SER A 65 6.16 8.33 14.64
N THR A 66 5.84 7.25 15.34
CA THR A 66 6.52 5.96 15.20
C THR A 66 5.60 4.92 14.58
N LEU A 67 6.09 4.27 13.52
CA LEU A 67 5.48 3.08 12.92
C LEU A 67 6.14 1.80 13.43
N THR A 68 5.44 1.07 14.29
CA THR A 68 5.96 -0.17 14.88
C THR A 68 5.47 -1.39 14.12
N VAL A 69 6.39 -2.23 13.64
CA VAL A 69 6.04 -3.53 13.05
C VAL A 69 6.24 -4.62 14.09
N VAL A 70 5.14 -5.16 14.60
CA VAL A 70 5.13 -6.31 15.49
C VAL A 70 5.24 -7.54 14.62
N ASN A 71 6.46 -8.06 14.42
CA ASN A 71 6.75 -9.19 13.53
C ASN A 71 6.09 -10.50 14.02
N GLN A 72 4.76 -10.58 13.91
CA GLN A 72 4.00 -11.81 14.02
C GLN A 72 4.05 -12.46 12.64
N ALA A 73 4.24 -13.78 12.59
CA ALA A 73 4.40 -14.54 11.35
C ALA A 73 3.09 -14.63 10.51
N SER A 74 2.39 -13.53 10.30
CA SER A 74 1.26 -13.40 9.39
C SER A 74 1.75 -12.88 8.04
N LEU A 75 2.24 -13.81 7.21
CA LEU A 75 2.51 -13.52 5.81
C LEU A 75 1.21 -13.07 5.12
N SER A 76 1.33 -12.18 4.14
CA SER A 76 0.22 -11.97 3.19
C SER A 76 -0.10 -13.32 2.53
N PRO A 77 -1.37 -13.76 2.55
CA PRO A 77 -1.78 -14.96 1.84
C PRO A 77 -1.23 -14.98 0.42
N ARG A 78 -0.68 -16.13 0.00
CA ARG A 78 -0.14 -16.32 -1.35
C ARG A 78 -1.11 -15.85 -2.44
N ALA A 79 -2.42 -15.99 -2.22
CA ALA A 79 -3.47 -15.51 -3.11
C ALA A 79 -3.41 -13.98 -3.32
N GLU A 80 -3.32 -13.20 -2.25
CA GLU A 80 -3.23 -11.73 -2.32
C GLU A 80 -1.99 -11.29 -3.11
N LEU A 81 -0.86 -11.98 -2.94
CA LEU A 81 0.37 -11.68 -3.71
C LEU A 81 0.20 -11.94 -5.22
N VAL A 82 -0.53 -13.01 -5.58
CA VAL A 82 -0.81 -13.33 -6.99
C VAL A 82 -1.79 -12.30 -7.58
N GLU A 83 -2.83 -11.94 -6.84
CA GLU A 83 -3.79 -10.91 -7.25
C GLU A 83 -3.11 -9.56 -7.47
N ASP A 84 -2.22 -9.15 -6.55
CA ASP A 84 -1.44 -7.92 -6.68
C ASP A 84 -0.52 -7.95 -7.90
N LEU A 85 0.15 -9.08 -8.16
CA LEU A 85 0.97 -9.24 -9.36
C LEU A 85 0.14 -9.12 -10.64
N MET A 86 -1.04 -9.75 -10.69
CA MET A 86 -1.94 -9.68 -11.84
C MET A 86 -2.43 -8.24 -12.06
N ALA A 87 -2.82 -7.52 -11.00
CA ALA A 87 -3.24 -6.13 -11.08
C ALA A 87 -2.13 -5.21 -11.62
N ILE A 88 -0.88 -5.45 -11.22
CA ILE A 88 0.29 -4.73 -11.73
C ILE A 88 0.46 -5.01 -13.23
N VAL A 89 0.50 -6.29 -13.63
CA VAL A 89 0.67 -6.69 -15.04
C VAL A 89 -0.42 -6.11 -15.92
N ASP A 90 -1.68 -6.16 -15.48
CA ASP A 90 -2.82 -5.61 -16.21
C ASP A 90 -2.69 -4.09 -16.39
N THR A 91 -2.38 -3.38 -15.31
CA THR A 91 -2.16 -1.92 -15.33
C THR A 91 -1.07 -1.52 -16.33
N PHE A 92 0.07 -2.22 -16.32
CA PHE A 92 1.16 -1.94 -17.26
C PHE A 92 0.80 -2.31 -18.69
N SER A 93 0.09 -3.42 -18.90
CA SER A 93 -0.34 -3.88 -20.23
C SER A 93 -1.32 -2.90 -20.88
N GLY A 94 -2.27 -2.36 -20.11
CA GLY A 94 -3.18 -1.31 -20.57
C GLY A 94 -2.44 -0.04 -20.98
N ARG A 95 -1.48 0.43 -20.17
CA ARG A 95 -0.66 1.61 -20.48
C ARG A 95 0.18 1.42 -21.74
N LEU A 96 0.83 0.27 -21.89
CA LEU A 96 1.64 -0.04 -23.07
C LEU A 96 0.78 -0.07 -24.35
N SER A 97 -0.43 -0.64 -24.26
CA SER A 97 -1.37 -0.67 -25.37
C SER A 97 -1.82 0.74 -25.77
N GLY A 98 -2.11 1.61 -24.79
CA GLY A 98 -2.43 3.02 -25.02
C GLY A 98 -1.29 3.79 -25.70
N LEU A 99 -0.04 3.56 -25.28
CA LEU A 99 1.14 4.17 -25.91
C LEU A 99 1.30 3.74 -27.38
N ARG A 100 1.06 2.47 -27.69
CA ARG A 100 1.10 1.96 -29.07
C ARG A 100 0.01 2.58 -29.94
N ALA A 101 -1.20 2.75 -29.41
CA ALA A 101 -2.29 3.39 -30.12
C ALA A 101 -1.97 4.87 -30.42
N CYS A 102 -1.48 5.61 -29.42
CA CYS A 102 -1.04 7.00 -29.60
C CYS A 102 0.06 7.14 -30.65
N HIS A 103 1.05 6.25 -30.65
CA HIS A 103 2.14 6.29 -31.64
C HIS A 103 1.65 6.05 -33.07
N LYS A 104 0.69 5.12 -33.27
CA LYS A 104 0.07 4.88 -34.58
C LYS A 104 -0.69 6.10 -35.08
N GLN A 105 -1.48 6.74 -34.21
CA GLN A 105 -2.23 7.95 -34.55
C GLN A 105 -1.29 9.06 -35.05
N ILE A 106 -0.19 9.31 -34.33
CA ILE A 106 0.81 10.31 -34.71
C ILE A 106 1.43 9.99 -36.08
N GLN A 107 1.78 8.72 -36.33
CA GLN A 107 2.34 8.30 -37.64
C GLN A 107 1.35 8.52 -38.78
N GLU A 108 0.08 8.12 -38.60
CA GLU A 108 -0.99 8.32 -39.58
C GLU A 108 -1.22 9.81 -39.86
N ASP A 109 -1.23 10.66 -38.83
CA ASP A 109 -1.40 12.11 -38.97
C ASP A 109 -0.23 12.77 -39.72
N THR A 110 1.02 12.33 -39.48
CA THR A 110 2.20 12.82 -40.22
C THR A 110 2.32 12.30 -41.65
N THR A 111 1.64 11.19 -41.98
CA THR A 111 1.70 10.59 -43.33
C THR A 111 0.58 11.12 -44.24
N ASN A 112 -0.50 11.66 -43.65
CA ASN A 112 -1.68 12.15 -44.36
C ASN A 112 -1.76 13.69 -44.48
N GLY A 113 -0.74 14.44 -44.04
CA GLY A 113 -0.61 15.89 -44.19
C GLY A 113 0.52 16.28 -45.13
#